data_AF-A0A3E2JMC5-F1
#
_entry.id   AF-A0A3E2JMC5-F1
#
_cell.length_a   1.000
_cell.length_b   1.000
_cell.length_c   1.000
_cell.angle_alpha   90.00
_cell.angle_beta   90.00
_cell.angle_gamma   90.00
#
_symmetry.space_group_name_H-M   'P 1'
#
loop_
_entity.id
_entity.type
_entity.pdbx_description
1 polymer ?
#
loop_
_entity_poly.entity_id
_entity_poly.type
_entity_poly.pdbx_seq_one_letter_code
_entity_poly.pdbx_strand_id
1 'polypeptide(L)' 'MTVLFGTVEFFEREILNYAGNHQLEKLGDEDITIIYSRMEDELKYDFICDEKLRVECLENLSLAYNRILEKELAY' A
#
# COMPACT_ATOMS: atom_id res chain seq x y z
N MET A 1 7.52 -13.51 -8.74
CA MET A 1 6.16 -13.96 -8.40
C MET A 1 5.20 -12.90 -8.95
N THR A 2 4.25 -13.29 -9.81
CA THR A 2 3.20 -12.37 -10.29
C THR A 2 2.15 -12.23 -9.21
N VAL A 3 2.06 -11.06 -8.59
CA VAL A 3 1.05 -10.76 -7.57
C VAL A 3 -0.12 -10.09 -8.29
N LEU A 4 -1.34 -10.55 -8.03
CA LEU A 4 -2.54 -10.05 -8.70
C LEU A 4 -2.82 -8.61 -8.24
N PHE A 5 -3.03 -7.71 -9.19
CA PHE A 5 -3.38 -6.32 -8.91
C PHE A 5 -4.60 -6.24 -7.98
N GLY A 6 -4.55 -5.34 -7.00
CA GLY A 6 -5.65 -5.10 -6.06
C GLY A 6 -5.69 -6.04 -4.84
N THR A 7 -4.81 -7.03 -4.77
CA THR A 7 -4.68 -7.90 -3.57
C THR A 7 -3.87 -7.23 -2.46
N VAL A 8 -4.03 -7.70 -1.22
CA VAL A 8 -3.26 -7.21 -0.08
C VAL A 8 -1.76 -7.37 -0.32
N GLU A 9 -1.32 -8.53 -0.84
CA GLU A 9 0.08 -8.81 -1.13
C GLU A 9 0.64 -7.90 -2.24
N PHE A 10 -0.20 -7.48 -3.18
CA PHE A 10 0.19 -6.52 -4.20
C PHE A 10 0.50 -5.17 -3.56
N PHE A 11 -0.41 -4.65 -2.73
CA PHE A 11 -0.20 -3.38 -2.04
C PHE A 11 0.96 -3.43 -1.04
N GLU A 12 1.13 -4.54 -0.30
CA GLU A 12 2.29 -4.72 0.58
C GLU A 12 3.61 -4.57 -0.20
N ARG A 13 3.69 -5.24 -1.35
CA ARG A 13 4.87 -5.17 -2.21
C ARG A 13 5.08 -3.78 -2.79
N GLU A 14 4.03 -3.10 -3.23
CA GLU A 14 4.16 -1.76 -3.80
C GLU A 14 4.60 -0.72 -2.76
N ILE A 15 4.06 -0.78 -1.53
CA ILE A 15 4.48 0.09 -0.42
C ILE A 15 5.97 -0.13 -0.11
N LEU A 16 6.39 -1.40 0.00
CA LEU A 16 7.79 -1.74 0.28
C LEU A 16 8.73 -1.39 -0.89
N ASN A 17 8.29 -1.58 -2.14
CA ASN A 17 9.06 -1.18 -3.33
C ASN A 17 9.22 0.33 -3.41
N TYR A 18 8.16 1.09 -3.10
CA TYR A 18 8.23 2.54 -3.05
C TYR A 18 9.29 3.00 -2.06
N ALA A 19 9.31 2.42 -0.87
CA ALA A 19 10.30 2.76 0.13
C ALA A 19 11.73 2.29 -0.22
N GLY A 20 11.88 1.07 -0.75
CA GLY A 20 13.18 0.54 -1.17
C GLY A 20 13.83 1.35 -2.30
N ASN A 21 13.03 1.92 -3.19
CA ASN A 21 13.52 2.81 -4.27
C ASN A 21 13.98 4.19 -3.76
N HIS A 22 13.58 4.60 -2.55
CA HIS A 22 13.97 5.89 -1.95
C HIS A 22 15.18 5.80 -1.01
N GLN A 23 15.86 4.64 -0.94
CA GLN A 23 17.05 4.42 -0.07
C GLN A 23 16.80 4.77 1.40
N LEU A 24 15.56 4.60 1.88
CA LEU A 24 15.25 4.77 3.29
C LEU A 24 15.88 3.59 4.05
N GLU A 25 16.96 3.85 4.81
CA GLU A 25 17.61 2.83 5.65
C GLU A 25 16.66 2.26 6.74
N LYS A 26 15.56 2.98 7.02
CA LYS A 26 14.40 2.55 7.82
C LYS A 26 13.16 3.24 7.26
N LEU A 27 12.08 2.50 7.00
CA LEU A 27 10.77 3.14 6.80
C LEU A 27 10.32 3.67 8.16
N GLY A 28 10.12 4.98 8.28
CA GLY A 28 9.33 5.50 9.38
C GLY A 28 7.83 5.30 9.12
N ASP A 29 7.02 5.26 10.18
CA ASP A 29 5.56 5.27 10.09
C ASP A 29 5.04 6.43 9.21
N GLU A 30 5.73 7.58 9.25
CA GLU A 30 5.41 8.75 8.43
C GLU A 30 5.57 8.48 6.93
N ASP A 31 6.64 7.77 6.53
CA ASP A 31 6.89 7.43 5.12
C ASP A 31 5.85 6.44 4.60
N ILE A 32 5.51 5.42 5.40
CA ILE A 32 4.48 4.44 5.07
C ILE A 32 3.12 5.15 4.90
N THR A 33 2.82 6.11 5.79
CA THR A 33 1.57 6.88 5.76
C THR A 33 1.47 7.75 4.51
N ILE A 34 2.58 8.38 4.08
CA ILE A 34 2.62 9.17 2.83
C ILE A 34 2.37 8.27 1.63
N ILE A 35 3.02 7.10 1.56
CA ILE A 35 2.84 6.15 0.45
C ILE A 35 1.39 5.65 0.43
N TYR A 36 0.83 5.28 1.58
CA TYR A 36 -0.56 4.88 1.71
C TYR A 36 -1.52 5.97 1.20
N SER A 37 -1.36 7.21 1.66
CA SER A 37 -2.22 8.33 1.27
C SER A 37 -2.17 8.57 -0.24
N ARG A 38 -0.97 8.47 -0.84
CA ARG A 38 -0.81 8.63 -2.28
C ARG A 38 -1.54 7.53 -3.07
N MET A 39 -1.36 6.27 -2.68
CA MET A 39 -2.04 5.15 -3.33
C MET A 39 -3.55 5.22 -3.14
N GLU A 40 -4.00 5.68 -1.98
CA GLU A 40 -5.42 5.91 -1.69
C GLU A 40 -6.02 6.99 -2.61
N ASP A 41 -5.31 8.11 -2.81
CA ASP A 41 -5.73 9.15 -3.73
C ASP A 41 -5.76 8.67 -5.18
N GLU A 42 -4.74 7.93 -5.62
CA GLU A 42 -4.69 7.32 -6.95
C GLU A 42 -5.91 6.38 -7.18
N LEU A 43 -6.28 5.57 -6.19
CA LEU A 43 -7.48 4.71 -6.26
C LEU A 43 -8.79 5.48 -6.27
N LYS A 44 -8.86 6.64 -5.60
CA LYS A 44 -10.09 7.44 -5.50
C LYS A 44 -10.35 8.29 -6.74
N TYR A 45 -9.29 8.90 -7.29
CA TYR A 45 -9.41 9.96 -8.28
C TYR A 45 -8.89 9.58 -9.67
N ASP A 46 -7.89 8.72 -9.76
CA ASP A 46 -7.21 8.41 -11.04
C ASP A 46 -7.53 7.00 -11.56
N PHE A 47 -7.99 6.10 -10.69
CA PHE A 47 -8.31 4.71 -11.05
C PHE A 47 -9.75 4.56 -11.55
N ILE A 48 -9.91 4.53 -12.88
CA ILE A 48 -11.20 4.27 -13.54
C ILE A 48 -11.51 2.77 -13.48
N CYS A 49 -12.43 2.38 -12.60
CA CYS A 49 -12.88 1.00 -12.42
C CYS A 49 -14.33 0.94 -11.92
N ASP A 50 -14.86 -0.28 -11.80
CA ASP A 50 -16.12 -0.51 -11.11
C ASP A 50 -16.01 -0.14 -9.62
N GLU A 51 -17.06 0.49 -9.09
CA GLU A 51 -17.12 0.93 -7.69
C GLU A 51 -16.78 -0.20 -6.70
N LYS A 52 -17.25 -1.41 -6.98
CA LYS A 52 -16.99 -2.59 -6.14
C LYS A 52 -15.51 -2.92 -6.09
N LEU A 53 -14.83 -2.87 -7.24
CA LEU A 53 -13.40 -3.13 -7.33
C LEU A 53 -12.61 -2.01 -6.64
N ARG A 54 -13.05 -0.76 -6.76
CA ARG A 54 -12.44 0.38 -6.05
C ARG A 54 -12.49 0.19 -4.53
N VAL A 55 -13.66 -0.16 -4.00
CA VAL A 55 -13.84 -0.40 -2.56
C VAL A 55 -12.97 -1.57 -2.09
N GLU A 56 -12.97 -2.69 -2.84
CA GLU A 56 -12.13 -3.85 -2.52
C GLU A 56 -10.63 -3.49 -2.52
N CYS A 57 -10.17 -2.71 -3.49
CA CYS A 57 -8.79 -2.21 -3.53
C CYS A 57 -8.45 -1.32 -2.33
N LEU A 58 -9.36 -0.42 -1.93
CA LEU A 58 -9.15 0.45 -0.76
C LEU A 58 -9.10 -0.34 0.55
N GLU A 59 -9.98 -1.34 0.71
CA GLU A 59 -9.96 -2.25 1.86
C GLU A 59 -8.65 -3.05 1.91
N ASN A 60 -8.23 -3.61 0.76
CA ASN A 60 -6.99 -4.37 0.68
C ASN A 60 -5.75 -3.51 0.90
N LEU A 61 -5.75 -2.25 0.45
CA LEU A 61 -4.70 -1.28 0.72
C LEU A 61 -4.60 -0.96 2.21
N SER A 62 -5.73 -0.72 2.88
CA SER A 62 -5.77 -0.49 4.33
C SER A 62 -5.27 -1.69 5.12
N LEU A 63 -5.65 -2.90 4.73
CA LEU A 63 -5.14 -4.15 5.33
C LEU A 63 -3.64 -4.30 5.14
N ALA A 64 -3.12 -4.00 3.95
CA ALA A 64 -1.69 -4.04 3.66
C ALA A 64 -0.92 -3.06 4.55
N TYR A 65 -1.40 -1.81 4.66
CA TYR A 65 -0.82 -0.78 5.51
C TYR A 65 -0.72 -1.24 6.97
N ASN A 66 -1.82 -1.73 7.55
CA ASN A 66 -1.84 -2.20 8.94
C ASN A 66 -0.85 -3.37 9.16
N ARG A 67 -0.78 -4.32 8.22
CA ARG A 67 0.18 -5.44 8.30
C ARG A 67 1.63 -5.00 8.26
N ILE A 68 1.95 -3.96 7.49
CA ILE A 68 3.33 -3.42 7.43
C ILE A 68 3.68 -2.75 8.76
N LEU A 69 2.80 -1.90 9.29
CA LEU A 69 3.02 -1.26 10.58
C LEU A 69 3.19 -2.28 11.72
N GLU A 70 2.36 -3.32 11.75
CA GLU A 70 2.49 -4.41 12.73
C GLU A 70 3.83 -5.16 12.59
N LYS A 71 4.34 -5.35 11.37
CA LYS A 71 5.63 -6.02 11.12
C LYS A 71 6.82 -5.16 11.55
N GLU A 72 6.78 -3.85 11.34
CA GLU A 72 7.84 -2.92 11.77
C GLU A 72 7.86 -2.74 13.29
N LEU A 73 6.71 -2.86 13.98
CA LEU A 73 6.60 -2.82 15.45
C LEU A 73 7.04 -4.11 16.16
N ALA A 74 7.33 -5.19 15.43
CA ALA A 74 7.72 -6.48 15.97
C ALA A 74 9.26 -6.66 16.15
N TYR A 75 10.06 -5.63 15.83
CA TYR A 75 11.53 -5.61 15.94
C TYR A 75 12.03 -4.51 16.88
#